data_AF-A0A919JFD0-F1
#
_entry.id   AF-A0A919JFD0-F1
#
_cell.length_a   1.000
_cell.length_b   1.000
_cell.length_c   1.000
_cell.angle_alpha   90.00
_cell.angle_beta   90.00
_cell.angle_gamma   90.00
#
_symmetry.space_group_name_H-M   'P 1'
#
loop_
_entity.id
_entity.type
_entity.pdbx_description
1 polymer ?
#
loop_
_entity_poly.entity_id
_entity_poly.type
_entity_poly.pdbx_seq_one_letter_code
_entity_poly.pdbx_strand_id
1 'polypeptide(L)'
;MFRLIQLQAQHGVPRIGIDPDGYGSEPAALARYRESPAAYFGIGRFDEAGRLAEIIMDTVCSPAADCPRPAVVVHAETFRPLCDTCSFGLEVLTVPELALHLGIVVRMAPVLAPSGRHAAPDETYSASNRIAREFAAHVDDPVWRMELCATLARNPSAVNGLLIGVGALSHRDVLDHYPALCALGTQLPGAVHADLRRATLRPLSPAGVTALRLGL
;
A
#
# COMPACT_ATOMS: atom_id res chain seq x y z
N MET A 1 -11.53 -9.48 20.48
CA MET A 1 -11.25 -10.89 20.13
C MET A 1 -11.75 -11.15 18.71
N PHE A 2 -11.10 -12.04 17.95
CA PHE A 2 -11.50 -12.39 16.58
C PHE A 2 -11.89 -13.86 16.48
N ARG A 3 -12.89 -14.21 15.65
CA ARG A 3 -13.30 -15.60 15.38
C ARG A 3 -13.70 -15.76 13.91
N LEU A 4 -13.61 -16.96 13.38
CA LEU A 4 -14.09 -17.23 12.02
C LEU A 4 -15.63 -17.27 12.01
N ILE A 5 -16.22 -16.74 10.95
CA ILE A 5 -17.66 -16.63 10.78
C ILE A 5 -18.08 -17.45 9.57
N GLN A 6 -19.10 -18.27 9.76
CA GLN A 6 -19.84 -18.92 8.69
C GLN A 6 -21.10 -18.10 8.42
N LEU A 7 -21.36 -17.78 7.16
CA LEU A 7 -22.61 -17.16 6.74
C LEU A 7 -23.33 -18.12 5.82
N GLN A 8 -24.45 -18.66 6.29
CA GLN A 8 -25.26 -19.61 5.55
C GLN A 8 -26.63 -19.01 5.27
N ALA A 9 -27.13 -19.24 4.07
CA ALA A 9 -28.53 -18.96 3.77
C ALA A 9 -29.37 -20.18 4.19
N GLN A 10 -30.29 -19.96 5.13
CA GLN A 10 -31.35 -20.91 5.43
C GLN A 10 -32.67 -20.30 4.99
N HIS A 11 -33.23 -20.79 3.89
CA HIS A 11 -34.46 -20.23 3.28
C HIS A 11 -34.36 -18.72 2.98
N GLY A 12 -33.20 -18.26 2.49
CA GLY A 12 -32.95 -16.85 2.19
C GLY A 12 -32.67 -15.97 3.43
N VAL A 13 -32.73 -16.53 4.64
CA VAL A 13 -32.38 -15.81 5.87
C VAL A 13 -30.91 -16.07 6.23
N PRO A 14 -30.09 -15.02 6.45
CA PRO A 14 -28.71 -15.20 6.86
C PRO A 14 -28.62 -15.79 8.27
N ARG A 15 -27.84 -16.86 8.42
CA ARG A 15 -27.45 -17.45 9.70
C ARG A 15 -25.95 -17.34 9.88
N ILE A 16 -25.56 -16.77 11.01
CA ILE A 16 -24.17 -16.56 11.41
C ILE A 16 -23.77 -17.70 12.33
N GLY A 17 -22.93 -18.61 11.84
CA GLY A 17 -22.20 -19.58 12.64
C GLY A 17 -20.88 -18.97 13.12
N ILE A 18 -20.48 -19.26 14.36
CA ILE A 18 -19.23 -18.77 14.94
C ILE A 18 -18.35 -19.97 15.24
N ASP A 19 -17.12 -19.94 14.73
CA ASP A 19 -16.13 -20.95 15.02
C ASP A 19 -15.70 -20.88 16.51
N PRO A 20 -15.50 -22.04 17.18
CA PRO A 20 -15.13 -22.05 18.58
C PRO A 20 -13.75 -21.43 18.83
N ASP A 21 -12.85 -21.46 17.84
CA ASP A 21 -11.49 -20.98 17.99
C ASP A 21 -11.43 -19.45 17.96
N GLY A 22 -10.78 -18.90 18.98
CA GLY A 22 -10.55 -17.48 19.14
C GLY A 22 -9.11 -17.08 18.77
N TYR A 23 -8.98 -15.93 18.12
CA TYR A 23 -7.70 -15.36 17.72
C TYR A 23 -7.47 -14.02 18.44
N GLY A 24 -6.22 -13.82 18.88
CA GLY A 24 -5.79 -12.59 19.55
C GLY A 24 -5.66 -11.39 18.62
N SER A 25 -5.59 -11.59 17.31
CA SER A 25 -5.41 -10.52 16.31
C SER A 25 -6.12 -10.82 14.99
N GLU A 26 -6.51 -9.76 14.27
CA GLU A 26 -7.10 -9.85 12.91
C GLU A 26 -6.17 -10.56 11.92
N PRO A 27 -4.85 -10.26 11.84
CA PRO A 27 -3.95 -10.95 10.92
C PRO A 27 -3.87 -12.46 11.15
N ALA A 28 -3.89 -12.91 12.41
CA ALA A 28 -3.86 -14.34 12.73
C ALA A 28 -5.15 -15.04 12.27
N ALA A 29 -6.30 -14.39 12.48
CA ALA A 29 -7.58 -14.90 11.99
C ALA A 29 -7.65 -14.90 10.45
N LEU A 30 -7.12 -13.89 9.77
CA LEU A 30 -7.03 -13.82 8.30
C LEU A 30 -6.14 -14.93 7.72
N ALA A 31 -4.99 -15.18 8.33
CA ALA A 31 -4.11 -16.26 7.92
C ALA A 31 -4.84 -17.61 7.97
N ARG A 32 -5.52 -17.89 9.08
CA ARG A 32 -6.26 -19.13 9.27
C ARG A 32 -7.49 -19.24 8.38
N TYR A 33 -8.23 -18.15 8.16
CA TYR A 33 -9.33 -18.09 7.19
C TYR A 33 -8.86 -18.50 5.79
N ARG A 34 -7.71 -17.97 5.34
CA ARG A 34 -7.16 -18.22 3.99
C ARG A 34 -6.64 -19.64 3.78
N GLU A 35 -6.38 -20.40 4.84
CA GLU A 35 -6.08 -21.83 4.74
C GLU A 35 -7.31 -22.67 4.36
N SER A 36 -8.53 -22.20 4.67
CA SER A 36 -9.78 -22.93 4.39
C SER A 36 -10.96 -22.00 4.07
N PRO A 37 -10.86 -21.16 3.03
CA PRO A 37 -11.82 -20.09 2.77
C PRO A 37 -13.20 -20.59 2.30
N ALA A 38 -13.31 -21.82 1.79
CA ALA A 38 -14.60 -22.39 1.38
C ALA A 38 -15.52 -22.73 2.57
N ALA A 39 -14.96 -22.87 3.78
CA ALA A 39 -15.71 -23.24 4.98
C ALA A 39 -16.25 -22.02 5.75
N TYR A 40 -15.79 -20.81 5.42
CA TYR A 40 -16.07 -19.60 6.18
C TYR A 40 -16.41 -18.43 5.25
N PHE A 41 -17.18 -17.48 5.76
CA PHE A 41 -17.50 -16.24 5.06
C PHE A 41 -16.48 -15.12 5.33
N GLY A 42 -15.94 -15.08 6.56
CA GLY A 42 -14.99 -14.04 6.97
C GLY A 42 -14.65 -14.14 8.45
N ILE A 43 -14.23 -13.02 9.04
CA ILE A 43 -13.81 -12.93 10.43
C ILE A 43 -14.72 -11.98 11.19
N GLY A 44 -15.20 -12.42 12.35
CA GLY A 44 -15.97 -11.61 13.27
C GLY A 44 -15.07 -11.00 14.33
N ARG A 45 -15.16 -9.68 14.53
CA ARG A 45 -14.60 -8.99 15.68
C ARG A 45 -15.66 -8.89 16.76
N PHE A 46 -15.33 -9.37 17.95
CA PHE A 46 -16.20 -9.36 19.11
C PHE A 46 -15.80 -8.26 20.10
N ASP A 47 -16.79 -7.58 20.66
CA ASP A 47 -16.61 -6.62 21.75
C ASP A 47 -16.29 -7.31 23.08
N GLU A 48 -16.03 -6.52 24.12
CA GLU A 48 -15.72 -7.04 25.46
C GLU A 48 -16.89 -7.80 26.11
N ALA A 49 -18.12 -7.53 25.67
CA ALA A 49 -19.33 -8.22 26.11
C ALA A 49 -19.58 -9.53 25.34
N GLY A 50 -18.70 -9.91 24.41
CA GLY A 50 -18.83 -11.13 23.61
C GLY A 50 -19.85 -11.03 22.48
N ARG A 51 -20.27 -9.82 22.09
CA ARG A 51 -21.18 -9.59 20.97
C ARG A 51 -20.39 -9.37 19.69
N LEU A 52 -20.91 -9.88 18.58
CA LEU A 52 -20.33 -9.65 17.26
C LEU A 52 -20.52 -8.18 16.88
N ALA A 53 -19.42 -7.44 16.82
CA ALA A 53 -19.41 -6.00 16.56
C ALA A 53 -19.18 -5.67 15.09
N GLU A 54 -18.44 -6.52 14.37
CA GLU A 54 -18.02 -6.28 12.99
C GLU A 54 -17.68 -7.58 12.28
N ILE A 55 -17.98 -7.66 10.98
CA ILE A 55 -17.56 -8.74 10.09
C ILE A 55 -16.55 -8.18 9.07
N ILE A 56 -15.43 -8.88 8.94
CA ILE A 56 -14.32 -8.57 8.07
C ILE A 56 -14.30 -9.63 6.97
N MET A 57 -14.69 -9.24 5.76
CA MET A 57 -14.76 -10.11 4.58
C MET A 57 -13.44 -10.07 3.81
N ASP A 58 -12.91 -11.22 3.37
CA ASP A 58 -11.68 -11.21 2.57
C ASP A 58 -11.90 -10.55 1.19
N THR A 59 -10.81 -10.07 0.60
CA THR A 59 -10.84 -9.33 -0.66
C THR A 59 -10.87 -10.23 -1.88
N VAL A 60 -10.87 -11.55 -1.73
CA VAL A 60 -10.77 -12.49 -2.85
C VAL A 60 -12.16 -12.95 -3.29
N CYS A 61 -12.44 -12.87 -4.58
CA CYS A 61 -13.63 -13.46 -5.17
C CYS A 61 -13.64 -14.97 -4.93
N SER A 62 -14.79 -15.53 -4.52
CA SER A 62 -14.96 -16.89 -4.00
C SER A 62 -13.94 -17.94 -4.50
N PRO A 63 -13.30 -18.71 -3.61
CA PRO A 63 -12.34 -19.77 -3.96
C PRO A 63 -12.91 -20.85 -4.88
N ALA A 64 -14.23 -21.02 -4.91
CA ALA A 64 -14.88 -22.02 -5.77
C ALA A 64 -14.76 -21.72 -7.27
N ALA A 65 -14.39 -20.49 -7.64
CA ALA A 65 -14.25 -20.05 -9.03
C ALA A 65 -12.79 -19.80 -9.45
N ASP A 66 -11.80 -20.10 -8.60
CA ASP A 66 -10.37 -19.78 -8.82
C ASP A 66 -10.16 -18.36 -9.38
N CYS A 67 -10.97 -17.41 -8.90
CA CYS A 67 -10.99 -16.06 -9.43
C CYS A 67 -10.04 -15.18 -8.61
N PRO A 68 -8.86 -14.78 -9.14
CA PRO A 68 -7.90 -13.98 -8.38
C PRO A 68 -8.33 -12.50 -8.25
N ARG A 69 -9.54 -12.15 -8.72
CA ARG A 69 -10.01 -10.77 -8.77
C ARG A 69 -10.56 -10.32 -7.40
N PRO A 70 -10.46 -9.02 -7.11
CA PRO A 70 -10.99 -8.51 -5.86
C PRO A 70 -12.51 -8.67 -5.81
N ALA A 71 -13.02 -9.16 -4.68
CA ALA A 71 -14.45 -9.15 -4.38
C ALA A 71 -14.90 -7.71 -4.11
N VAL A 72 -16.04 -7.35 -4.71
CA VAL A 72 -16.63 -6.01 -4.62
C VAL A 72 -18.10 -6.07 -4.19
N VAL A 73 -18.76 -7.21 -4.40
CA VAL A 73 -20.15 -7.47 -4.04
C VAL A 73 -20.31 -8.89 -3.49
N VAL A 74 -21.51 -9.21 -3.00
CA VAL A 74 -21.85 -10.49 -2.39
C VAL A 74 -23.13 -11.03 -3.03
N HIS A 75 -23.20 -12.33 -3.33
CA HIS A 75 -24.43 -12.95 -3.87
C HIS A 75 -25.58 -12.84 -2.86
N ALA A 76 -26.74 -12.34 -3.28
CA ALA A 76 -27.87 -12.11 -2.37
C ALA A 76 -28.40 -13.41 -1.72
N GLU A 77 -28.43 -14.51 -2.46
CA GLU A 77 -28.99 -15.77 -1.94
C GLU A 77 -27.99 -16.66 -1.20
N THR A 78 -26.70 -16.58 -1.55
CA THR A 78 -25.69 -17.52 -1.04
C THR A 78 -24.66 -16.83 -0.16
N PHE A 79 -24.71 -15.51 -0.10
CA PHE A 79 -23.76 -14.65 0.60
C PHE A 79 -22.30 -14.90 0.22
N ARG A 80 -22.04 -15.37 -1.00
CA ARG A 80 -20.67 -15.57 -1.48
C ARG A 80 -20.06 -14.26 -2.00
N PRO A 81 -18.80 -13.94 -1.67
CA PRO A 81 -18.11 -12.78 -2.24
C PRO A 81 -17.83 -12.98 -3.74
N LEU A 82 -18.11 -11.97 -4.54
CA LEU A 82 -17.99 -11.96 -6.00
C LEU A 82 -17.26 -10.70 -6.51
N CYS A 83 -16.46 -10.86 -7.56
CA CYS A 83 -15.96 -9.74 -8.36
C CYS A 83 -16.99 -9.27 -9.39
N ASP A 84 -16.79 -8.09 -10.00
CA ASP A 84 -17.69 -7.52 -11.02
C ASP A 84 -18.05 -8.48 -12.17
N THR A 85 -17.14 -9.40 -12.50
CA THR A 85 -17.34 -10.38 -13.57
C THR A 85 -18.15 -11.58 -13.11
N CYS A 86 -17.88 -12.08 -11.89
CA CYS A 86 -18.59 -13.22 -11.35
C CYS A 86 -20.00 -12.87 -10.86
N SER A 87 -20.29 -11.57 -10.66
CA SER A 87 -21.63 -11.07 -10.34
C SER A 87 -22.54 -10.91 -11.55
N PHE A 88 -22.04 -11.08 -12.78
CA PHE A 88 -22.83 -10.81 -13.98
C PHE A 88 -24.06 -11.73 -14.05
N GLY A 89 -25.26 -11.12 -14.09
CA GLY A 89 -26.54 -11.83 -14.18
C GLY A 89 -27.02 -12.45 -12.86
N LEU A 90 -26.38 -12.13 -11.73
CA LEU A 90 -26.79 -12.58 -10.40
C LEU A 90 -27.38 -11.43 -9.59
N GLU A 91 -28.28 -11.75 -8.67
CA GLU A 91 -28.69 -10.79 -7.64
C GLU A 91 -27.56 -10.65 -6.60
N VAL A 92 -27.13 -9.40 -6.38
CA VAL A 92 -26.00 -9.09 -5.52
C VAL A 92 -26.34 -7.99 -4.53
N LEU A 93 -25.65 -8.03 -3.40
CA LEU A 93 -25.62 -7.02 -2.36
C LEU A 93 -24.24 -6.37 -2.38
N THR A 94 -24.20 -5.05 -2.37
CA THR A 94 -22.99 -4.30 -2.01
C THR A 94 -22.65 -4.53 -0.53
N VAL A 95 -21.41 -4.25 -0.14
CA VAL A 95 -20.99 -4.39 1.27
C VAL A 95 -21.88 -3.56 2.23
N PRO A 96 -22.25 -2.30 1.92
CA PRO A 96 -23.19 -1.55 2.75
C PRO A 96 -24.59 -2.17 2.82
N GLU A 97 -25.12 -2.71 1.72
CA GLU A 97 -26.42 -3.38 1.71
C GLU A 97 -26.39 -4.66 2.54
N LEU A 98 -25.29 -5.42 2.48
CA LEU A 98 -25.11 -6.59 3.32
C LEU A 98 -25.05 -6.20 4.81
N ALA A 99 -24.34 -5.11 5.15
CA ALA A 99 -24.29 -4.62 6.54
C ALA A 99 -25.68 -4.25 7.07
N LEU A 100 -26.50 -3.59 6.24
CA LEU A 100 -27.89 -3.30 6.57
C LEU A 100 -28.72 -4.57 6.72
N HIS A 101 -28.53 -5.54 5.82
CA HIS A 101 -29.27 -6.81 5.84
C HIS A 101 -28.93 -7.67 7.08
N LEU A 102 -27.68 -7.64 7.53
CA LEU A 102 -27.22 -8.37 8.72
C LEU A 102 -27.41 -7.59 10.03
N GLY A 103 -27.61 -6.27 9.97
CA GLY A 103 -27.64 -5.40 11.15
C GLY A 103 -26.29 -5.30 11.87
N ILE A 104 -25.18 -5.62 11.19
CA ILE A 104 -23.81 -5.63 11.72
C ILE A 104 -22.90 -4.90 10.73
N VAL A 105 -21.91 -4.17 11.23
CA VAL A 105 -20.91 -3.52 10.37
C VAL A 105 -20.15 -4.58 9.57
N VAL A 106 -20.14 -4.44 8.25
CA VAL A 106 -19.33 -5.28 7.36
C VAL A 106 -18.31 -4.40 6.67
N ARG A 107 -17.04 -4.83 6.68
CA ARG A 107 -15.98 -4.21 5.88
C ARG A 107 -15.15 -5.26 5.16
N MET A 108 -14.43 -4.80 4.15
CA MET A 108 -13.37 -5.60 3.55
C MET A 108 -12.19 -5.70 4.51
N ALA A 109 -11.53 -6.86 4.51
CA ALA A 109 -10.21 -7.02 5.06
C ALA A 109 -9.29 -6.00 4.41
N PRO A 110 -8.35 -5.40 5.17
CA PRO A 110 -7.30 -4.63 4.53
C PRO A 110 -6.65 -5.57 3.51
N VAL A 111 -6.49 -5.09 2.28
CA VAL A 111 -5.60 -5.73 1.32
C VAL A 111 -4.22 -5.62 1.97
N LEU A 112 -3.83 -6.66 2.70
CA LEU A 112 -2.44 -6.87 3.06
C LEU A 112 -1.74 -6.89 1.71
N ALA A 113 -1.01 -5.82 1.39
CA ALA A 113 -0.15 -5.80 0.22
C ALA A 113 0.58 -7.15 0.21
N PRO A 114 0.56 -7.89 -0.92
CA PRO A 114 1.07 -9.24 -0.95
C PRO A 114 2.41 -9.26 -0.23
N SER A 115 2.48 -10.03 0.85
CA SER A 115 3.74 -10.37 1.49
C SER A 115 4.49 -11.26 0.50
N GLY A 116 5.10 -10.63 -0.50
CA GLY A 116 5.65 -11.25 -1.69
C GLY A 116 5.58 -10.32 -2.91
N ARG A 117 6.75 -9.81 -3.33
CA ARG A 117 7.05 -8.84 -4.41
C ARG A 117 6.92 -7.33 -4.16
N HIS A 118 6.17 -6.87 -3.17
CA HIS A 118 6.27 -5.47 -2.69
C HIS A 118 6.93 -5.34 -1.30
N ALA A 119 7.30 -6.46 -0.69
CA ALA A 119 8.13 -6.54 0.52
C ALA A 119 9.61 -6.85 0.23
N ALA A 120 9.98 -7.08 -1.03
CA ALA A 120 11.33 -6.73 -1.43
C ALA A 120 11.31 -5.19 -1.51
N PRO A 121 12.26 -4.48 -0.89
CA PRO A 121 12.54 -3.13 -1.34
C PRO A 121 12.76 -3.27 -2.84
N ASP A 122 11.82 -2.82 -3.65
CA ASP A 122 12.08 -2.61 -5.07
C ASP A 122 13.37 -1.82 -5.07
N GLU A 123 14.47 -2.36 -5.63
CA GLU A 123 15.79 -1.71 -5.53
C GLU A 123 15.70 -0.24 -5.98
N THR A 124 14.69 0.05 -6.80
CA THR A 124 14.19 1.36 -7.23
C THR A 124 13.65 2.26 -6.12
N TYR A 125 12.73 1.76 -5.28
CA TYR A 125 12.18 2.52 -4.14
C TYR A 125 13.12 2.51 -2.93
N SER A 126 13.94 1.47 -2.77
CA SER A 126 14.97 1.45 -1.72
C SER A 126 16.06 2.46 -1.99
N ALA A 127 16.51 2.61 -3.25
CA ALA A 127 17.45 3.64 -3.63
C ALA A 127 16.86 5.04 -3.40
N SER A 128 15.63 5.30 -3.86
CA SER A 128 14.95 6.59 -3.60
C SER A 128 14.81 6.89 -2.10
N ASN A 129 14.31 5.93 -1.32
CA ASN A 129 14.08 6.11 0.12
C ASN A 129 15.39 6.28 0.90
N ARG A 130 16.44 5.52 0.52
CA ARG A 130 17.78 5.64 1.09
C ARG A 130 18.34 7.03 0.81
N ILE A 131 18.35 7.45 -0.45
CA ILE A 131 18.83 8.77 -0.87
C ILE A 131 18.09 9.87 -0.10
N ALA A 132 16.75 9.84 -0.08
CA ALA A 132 15.93 10.86 0.59
C ALA A 132 16.24 10.97 2.09
N ARG A 133 16.45 9.85 2.78
CA ARG A 133 16.73 9.82 4.22
C ARG A 133 18.16 10.24 4.57
N GLU A 134 19.12 9.82 3.76
CA GLU A 134 20.55 10.00 4.05
C GLU A 134 21.08 11.34 3.54
N PHE A 135 20.38 12.00 2.60
CA PHE A 135 20.88 13.17 1.88
C PHE A 135 21.47 14.25 2.80
N ALA A 136 20.68 14.73 3.77
CA ALA A 136 21.11 15.83 4.65
C ALA A 136 22.33 15.48 5.51
N ALA A 137 22.47 14.21 5.90
CA ALA A 137 23.57 13.76 6.76
C ALA A 137 24.86 13.50 5.98
N HIS A 138 24.78 13.23 4.67
CA HIS A 138 25.89 12.71 3.88
C HIS A 138 26.25 13.54 2.66
N VAL A 139 25.51 14.62 2.33
CA VAL A 139 25.78 15.42 1.14
C VAL A 139 27.19 16.02 1.11
N ASP A 140 27.81 16.29 2.26
CA ASP A 140 29.18 16.79 2.35
C ASP A 140 30.25 15.73 2.04
N ASP A 141 29.92 14.44 2.16
CA ASP A 141 30.83 13.33 1.87
C ASP A 141 30.99 13.13 0.34
N PRO A 142 32.19 13.38 -0.22
CA PRO A 142 32.43 13.22 -1.66
C PRO A 142 32.28 11.77 -2.14
N VAL A 143 32.56 10.77 -1.30
CA VAL A 143 32.41 9.35 -1.66
C VAL A 143 30.93 9.00 -1.78
N TRP A 144 30.13 9.44 -0.81
CA TRP A 144 28.68 9.24 -0.85
C TRP A 144 28.04 9.94 -2.06
N ARG A 145 28.47 11.16 -2.42
CA ARG A 145 28.01 11.84 -3.64
C ARG A 145 28.33 11.05 -4.90
N MET A 146 29.53 10.47 -5.00
CA MET A 146 29.91 9.62 -6.13
C MET A 146 29.04 8.35 -6.21
N GLU A 147 28.78 7.70 -5.08
CA GLU A 147 27.89 6.54 -5.00
C GLU A 147 26.45 6.90 -5.39
N LEU A 148 25.94 8.04 -4.93
CA LEU A 148 24.63 8.57 -5.32
C LEU A 148 24.56 8.77 -6.84
N CYS A 149 25.56 9.40 -7.46
CA CYS A 149 25.60 9.58 -8.91
C CYS A 149 25.64 8.23 -9.65
N ALA A 150 26.43 7.26 -9.16
CA ALA A 150 26.47 5.90 -9.73
C ALA A 150 25.13 5.17 -9.59
N THR A 151 24.41 5.38 -8.49
CA THR A 151 23.05 4.86 -8.30
C THR A 151 22.06 5.52 -9.25
N LEU A 152 22.08 6.85 -9.42
CA LEU A 152 21.20 7.57 -10.35
C LEU A 152 21.48 7.20 -11.83
N ALA A 153 22.73 6.91 -12.18
CA ALA A 153 23.09 6.46 -13.53
C ALA A 153 22.54 5.06 -13.84
N ARG A 154 22.56 4.15 -12.86
CA ARG A 154 22.02 2.79 -13.00
C ARG A 154 20.50 2.73 -12.85
N ASN A 155 19.93 3.66 -12.09
CA ASN A 155 18.51 3.70 -11.77
C ASN A 155 17.97 5.14 -11.86
N PRO A 156 17.59 5.62 -13.06
CA PRO A 156 17.06 6.98 -13.26
C PRO A 156 15.77 7.25 -12.48
N SER A 157 14.96 6.23 -12.18
CA SER A 157 13.77 6.37 -11.33
C SER A 157 14.08 6.73 -9.87
N ALA A 158 15.33 6.58 -9.42
CA ALA A 158 15.77 7.00 -8.09
C ALA A 158 15.93 8.53 -7.93
N VAL A 159 15.78 9.31 -9.01
CA VAL A 159 15.80 10.79 -8.97
C VAL A 159 14.76 11.35 -8.00
N ASN A 160 13.62 10.68 -7.80
CA ASN A 160 12.63 11.12 -6.81
C ASN A 160 13.22 11.20 -5.40
N GLY A 161 14.11 10.27 -5.02
CA GLY A 161 14.82 10.34 -3.75
C GLY A 161 15.69 11.59 -3.60
N LEU A 162 16.38 11.99 -4.67
CA LEU A 162 17.16 13.23 -4.71
C LEU A 162 16.27 14.47 -4.54
N LEU A 163 15.14 14.52 -5.27
CA LEU A 163 14.17 15.62 -5.17
C LEU A 163 13.62 15.77 -3.75
N ILE A 164 13.27 14.64 -3.12
CA ILE A 164 12.74 14.62 -1.74
C ILE A 164 13.84 15.04 -0.75
N GLY A 165 15.05 14.47 -0.86
CA GLY A 165 16.16 14.78 0.04
C GLY A 165 16.59 16.24 -0.02
N VAL A 166 16.75 16.80 -1.22
CA VAL A 166 17.06 18.22 -1.41
C VAL A 166 15.89 19.11 -0.98
N GLY A 167 14.65 18.70 -1.27
CA GLY A 167 13.44 19.43 -0.87
C GLY A 167 13.23 19.49 0.64
N ALA A 168 13.67 18.48 1.38
CA ALA A 168 13.58 18.41 2.84
C ALA A 168 14.59 19.32 3.56
N LEU A 169 15.63 19.81 2.87
CA LEU A 169 16.58 20.76 3.46
C LEU A 169 15.89 22.08 3.80
N SER A 170 16.16 22.59 5.01
CA SER A 170 15.78 23.95 5.37
C SER A 170 16.62 24.97 4.59
N HIS A 171 16.19 26.23 4.55
CA HIS A 171 16.99 27.29 3.92
C HIS A 171 18.38 27.42 4.54
N ARG A 172 18.52 27.13 5.84
CA ARG A 172 19.80 27.15 6.54
C ARG A 172 20.68 25.99 6.07
N ASP A 173 20.15 24.77 6.01
CA ASP A 173 20.92 23.59 5.57
C ASP A 173 21.40 23.77 4.12
N VAL A 174 20.60 24.38 3.25
CA VAL A 174 21.01 24.69 1.87
C VAL A 174 22.22 25.62 1.85
N LEU A 175 22.27 26.62 2.73
CA LEU A 175 23.41 27.55 2.82
C LEU A 175 24.63 26.86 3.42
N ASP A 176 24.43 26.06 4.47
CA ASP A 176 25.50 25.35 5.17
C ASP A 176 26.17 24.30 4.26
N HIS A 177 25.40 23.60 3.42
CA HIS A 177 25.88 22.59 2.47
C HIS A 177 26.11 23.11 1.05
N TYR A 178 26.00 24.43 0.81
CA TYR A 178 25.95 25.00 -0.54
C TYR A 178 27.12 24.57 -1.46
N PRO A 179 28.40 24.58 -1.01
CA PRO A 179 29.51 24.11 -1.85
C PRO A 179 29.37 22.64 -2.27
N ALA A 180 28.89 21.78 -1.36
CA ALA A 180 28.69 20.36 -1.61
C ALA A 180 27.50 20.12 -2.56
N LEU A 181 26.43 20.91 -2.45
CA LEU A 181 25.28 20.87 -3.35
C LEU A 181 25.65 21.28 -4.78
N CYS A 182 26.43 22.34 -4.95
CA CYS A 182 26.95 22.75 -6.26
C CYS A 182 27.89 21.69 -6.87
N ALA A 183 28.77 21.12 -6.05
CA ALA A 183 29.63 20.01 -6.48
C ALA A 183 28.78 18.82 -6.95
N LEU A 184 27.74 18.44 -6.19
CA LEU A 184 26.81 17.40 -6.58
C LEU A 184 26.12 17.72 -7.91
N GLY A 185 25.61 18.95 -8.07
CA GLY A 185 24.97 19.41 -9.30
C GLY A 185 25.83 19.15 -10.53
N THR A 186 27.12 19.51 -10.47
CA THR A 186 28.08 19.26 -11.57
C THR A 186 28.43 17.79 -11.80
N GLN A 187 28.29 16.94 -10.77
CA GLN A 187 28.63 15.52 -10.81
C GLN A 187 27.46 14.64 -11.28
N LEU A 188 26.25 15.20 -11.40
CA LEU A 188 25.06 14.43 -11.75
C LEU A 188 25.21 13.74 -13.13
N PRO A 189 24.60 12.54 -13.29
CA PRO A 189 24.56 11.87 -14.59
C PRO A 189 23.94 12.75 -15.67
N GLY A 190 24.48 12.73 -16.89
CA GLY A 190 24.14 13.69 -17.94
C GLY A 190 22.64 13.82 -18.26
N ALA A 191 21.89 12.71 -18.24
CA ALA A 191 20.44 12.72 -18.44
C ALA A 191 19.69 13.44 -17.29
N VAL A 192 20.03 13.11 -16.04
CA VAL A 192 19.44 13.72 -14.84
C VAL A 192 19.80 15.20 -14.75
N HIS A 193 21.06 15.55 -15.02
CA HIS A 193 21.53 16.93 -15.08
C HIS A 193 20.76 17.73 -16.13
N ALA A 194 20.60 17.20 -17.35
CA ALA A 194 19.87 17.88 -18.42
C ALA A 194 18.39 18.09 -18.07
N ASP A 195 17.75 17.11 -17.43
CA ASP A 195 16.35 17.21 -17.04
C ASP A 195 16.12 18.21 -15.90
N LEU A 196 16.97 18.21 -14.87
CA LEU A 196 16.91 19.20 -13.79
C LEU A 196 17.20 20.61 -14.30
N ARG A 197 18.21 20.76 -15.17
CA ARG A 197 18.51 22.06 -15.80
C ARG A 197 17.37 22.55 -16.68
N ARG A 198 16.64 21.66 -17.37
CA ARG A 198 15.43 22.05 -18.13
C ARG A 198 14.30 22.49 -17.18
N ALA A 199 14.20 21.88 -16.00
CA ALA A 199 13.17 22.18 -15.01
C ALA A 199 13.33 23.58 -14.38
N THR A 200 14.51 24.22 -14.46
CA THR A 200 14.68 25.61 -14.00
C THR A 200 13.85 26.62 -14.80
N LEU A 201 13.42 26.27 -16.03
CA LEU A 201 12.45 27.06 -16.81
C LEU A 201 11.08 27.15 -16.12
N ARG A 202 10.77 26.23 -15.19
CA ARG A 202 9.57 26.24 -14.33
C ARG A 202 10.02 26.08 -12.87
N PRO A 203 10.57 27.15 -12.26
CA PRO A 203 11.31 27.06 -11.01
C PRO A 203 10.45 26.64 -9.80
N LEU A 204 9.12 26.78 -9.90
CA LEU A 204 8.18 26.38 -8.84
C LEU A 204 7.85 24.88 -8.82
N SER A 205 8.35 24.10 -9.79
CA SER A 205 8.23 22.65 -9.75
C SER A 205 9.24 22.04 -8.74
N PRO A 206 8.96 20.88 -8.12
CA PRO A 206 9.92 20.22 -7.22
C PRO A 206 11.29 19.98 -7.87
N ALA A 207 11.31 19.65 -9.16
CA ALA A 207 12.54 19.51 -9.95
C ALA A 207 13.25 20.85 -10.18
N GLY A 208 12.51 21.94 -10.46
CA GLY A 208 13.05 23.28 -10.61
C GLY A 208 13.68 23.82 -9.31
N VAL A 209 12.99 23.67 -8.18
CA VAL A 209 13.53 24.06 -6.86
C VAL A 209 14.78 23.25 -6.52
N THR A 210 14.78 21.95 -6.80
CA THR A 210 15.94 21.09 -6.58
C THR A 210 17.12 21.52 -7.45
N ALA A 211 16.89 21.80 -8.73
CA ALA A 211 17.93 22.28 -9.63
C ALA A 211 18.58 23.59 -9.14
N LEU A 212 17.76 24.55 -8.69
CA LEU A 212 18.26 25.80 -8.11
C LEU A 212 19.10 25.57 -6.85
N ARG A 213 18.66 24.66 -5.97
CA ARG A 213 19.40 24.31 -4.74
C ARG A 213 20.71 23.58 -5.04
N LEU A 214 20.82 22.89 -6.18
CA LEU A 214 22.03 22.24 -6.67
C LEU A 214 22.92 23.17 -7.52
N GLY A 215 22.55 24.44 -7.67
CA GLY A 215 23.35 25.43 -8.43
C GLY A 215 23.29 25.28 -9.95
N LEU A 216 22.21 24.70 -10.50
CA LEU A 216 21.99 24.47 -11.94
C LEU A 216 21.21 25.59 -12.65
#